data_AF-A0A346SM24-F1
#
_entry.id   AF-A0A346SM24-F1
#
_cell.length_a   1.000
_cell.length_b   1.000
_cell.length_c   1.000
_cell.angle_alpha   90.00
_cell.angle_beta   90.00
_cell.angle_gamma   90.00
#
_symmetry.space_group_name_H-M   'P 1'
#
loop_
_entity.id
_entity.type
_entity.pdbx_description
1 polymer ?
#
loop_
_entity_poly.entity_id
_entity_poly.type
_entity_poly.pdbx_seq_one_letter_code
_entity_poly.pdbx_strand_id
1 'polypeptide(L)'
;MGSIVFFSVAFMLGVYFTFAAVQGDYGLFRRVEIAGERDALSHDLEKLNAQIAELENLTRRLSDTYLDLDLLDQQARSVLGMIRADEIVIR
;
A
#
# COMPACT_ATOMS: atom_id res chain seq x y z
N MET A 1 22.51 -5.11 -59.60
CA MET A 1 23.36 -4.97 -58.39
C MET A 1 22.90 -3.85 -57.46
N GLY A 2 22.71 -2.61 -57.94
CA GLY A 2 22.29 -1.49 -57.07
C GLY A 2 20.96 -1.68 -56.32
N SER A 3 19.94 -2.25 -56.98
CA SER A 3 18.66 -2.57 -56.34
C SER A 3 18.80 -3.59 -55.21
N ILE A 4 19.56 -4.65 -55.42
CA ILE A 4 19.82 -5.69 -54.42
C ILE A 4 20.54 -5.07 -53.21
N VAL A 5 21.57 -4.26 -53.42
CA VAL A 5 22.28 -3.57 -52.33
C VAL A 5 21.33 -2.65 -51.56
N PHE A 6 20.51 -1.87 -52.26
CA PHE A 6 19.53 -0.97 -51.63
C PHE A 6 18.54 -1.74 -50.74
N PHE A 7 17.92 -2.80 -51.26
CA PHE A 7 16.97 -3.59 -50.49
C PHE A 7 17.63 -4.32 -49.31
N SER A 8 18.85 -4.83 -49.47
CA SER A 8 19.60 -5.46 -48.38
C SER A 8 19.90 -4.48 -47.24
N VAL A 9 20.33 -3.24 -47.57
CA VAL A 9 20.58 -2.21 -46.56
C VAL A 9 19.28 -1.77 -45.88
N ALA A 10 18.22 -1.54 -46.66
CA ALA A 10 16.91 -1.20 -46.10
C ALA A 10 16.39 -2.29 -45.15
N PHE A 11 16.57 -3.56 -45.52
CA PHE A 11 16.19 -4.70 -44.68
C PHE A 11 17.02 -4.76 -43.39
N MET A 12 18.36 -4.62 -43.48
CA MET A 12 19.22 -4.56 -42.29
C MET A 12 18.84 -3.43 -41.34
N LEU A 13 18.54 -2.24 -41.87
CA LEU A 13 18.08 -1.11 -41.06
C LEU A 13 16.73 -1.42 -40.38
N GLY A 14 15.78 -2.01 -41.12
CA GLY A 14 14.50 -2.43 -40.55
C GLY A 14 14.65 -3.42 -39.40
N VAL A 15 15.53 -4.42 -39.56
CA VAL A 15 15.84 -5.38 -38.50
C VAL A 15 16.49 -4.69 -37.29
N TYR A 16 17.47 -3.82 -37.52
CA TYR A 16 18.14 -3.08 -36.45
C TYR A 16 17.15 -2.23 -35.65
N PHE A 17 16.30 -1.45 -36.33
CA PHE A 17 15.32 -0.61 -35.64
C PHE A 17 14.26 -1.42 -34.90
N THR A 18 13.81 -2.54 -35.47
CA THR A 18 12.88 -3.45 -34.77
C THR A 18 13.52 -4.00 -33.50
N PHE A 19 14.78 -4.45 -33.59
CA PHE A 19 15.54 -4.93 -32.43
C PHE A 19 15.73 -3.84 -31.38
N ALA A 20 16.12 -2.62 -31.79
CA ALA A 20 16.32 -1.49 -30.89
C ALA A 20 15.01 -1.00 -30.24
N ALA A 21 13.87 -1.06 -30.94
CA ALA A 21 12.57 -0.70 -30.37
C ALA A 21 12.08 -1.73 -29.33
N VAL A 22 12.50 -2.99 -29.46
CA VAL A 22 12.21 -4.06 -28.52
C VAL A 22 13.18 -4.00 -27.34
N GLN A 23 14.49 -4.03 -27.57
CA GLN A 23 15.51 -4.20 -26.52
C GLN A 23 16.19 -2.92 -26.03
N GLY A 24 15.96 -1.77 -26.68
CA GLY A 24 16.62 -0.51 -26.28
C GLY A 24 16.14 0.01 -24.93
N ASP A 25 16.91 0.93 -24.33
CA ASP A 25 16.61 1.54 -23.03
C ASP A 25 15.24 2.26 -22.98
N TYR A 26 14.70 2.65 -24.13
CA TYR A 26 13.36 3.25 -24.31
C TYR A 26 12.36 2.30 -24.97
N GLY A 27 12.71 1.02 -25.10
CA GLY A 27 11.91 0.00 -25.74
C GLY A 27 10.64 -0.36 -24.96
N LEU A 28 9.74 -1.09 -25.61
CA LEU A 28 8.42 -1.43 -25.04
C LEU A 28 8.52 -2.15 -23.69
N PHE A 29 9.56 -2.97 -23.51
CA PHE A 29 9.80 -3.74 -22.27
C PHE A 29 10.06 -2.86 -21.06
N ARG A 30 10.79 -1.74 -21.20
CA ARG A 30 11.07 -0.83 -20.09
C ARG A 30 9.79 -0.21 -19.52
N ARG A 31 8.81 0.07 -20.38
CA ARG A 31 7.51 0.59 -19.93
C ARG A 31 6.70 -0.45 -19.15
N VAL A 32 6.76 -1.72 -19.56
CA VAL A 32 6.07 -2.82 -18.86
C VAL A 32 6.72 -3.07 -17.51
N GLU A 33 8.06 -3.06 -17.43
CA GLU A 33 8.81 -3.20 -16.19
C GLU A 33 8.48 -2.07 -15.20
N ILE A 34 8.56 -0.81 -15.64
CA ILE A 34 8.23 0.35 -14.80
C ILE A 34 6.78 0.30 -14.31
N ALA A 35 5.84 -0.12 -15.17
CA ALA A 35 4.44 -0.25 -14.77
C ALA A 35 4.25 -1.34 -13.70
N GLY A 36 4.93 -2.48 -13.83
CA GLY A 36 4.90 -3.55 -12.83
C GLY A 36 5.55 -3.15 -11.50
N GLU A 37 6.71 -2.49 -11.55
CA GLU A 37 7.38 -1.97 -10.36
C GLU A 37 6.51 -0.93 -9.64
N ARG A 38 5.88 -0.03 -10.40
CA ARG A 38 4.94 0.96 -9.82
C ARG A 38 3.79 0.27 -9.09
N ASP A 39 3.18 -0.75 -9.69
CA ASP A 39 2.04 -1.47 -9.09
C ASP A 39 2.42 -2.14 -7.77
N ALA A 40 3.60 -2.79 -7.74
CA ALA A 40 4.14 -3.39 -6.52
C ALA A 40 4.39 -2.34 -5.42
N LEU A 41 5.06 -1.22 -5.76
CA LEU A 41 5.27 -0.14 -4.79
C LEU A 41 3.97 0.49 -4.30
N SER A 42 2.96 0.63 -5.17
CA SER A 42 1.64 1.16 -4.79
C SER A 42 0.95 0.26 -3.77
N HIS A 43 1.00 -1.06 -3.95
CA HIS A 43 0.45 -2.01 -2.99
C HIS A 43 1.19 -1.96 -1.63
N ASP A 44 2.52 -1.85 -1.65
CA ASP A 44 3.30 -1.72 -0.43
C ASP A 44 2.99 -0.42 0.33
N LEU A 45 2.80 0.69 -0.41
CA LEU A 45 2.40 1.98 0.14
C LEU A 45 1.02 1.88 0.83
N GLU A 46 0.03 1.27 0.17
CA GLU A 46 -1.30 1.06 0.75
C GLU A 46 -1.23 0.25 2.05
N LYS A 47 -0.45 -0.82 2.07
CA LYS A 47 -0.23 -1.63 3.27
C LYS A 47 0.40 -0.83 4.41
N LEU A 48 1.40 0.00 4.11
CA LEU A 48 2.09 0.80 5.11
C LEU A 48 1.18 1.91 5.67
N ASN A 49 0.39 2.56 4.82
CA ASN A 49 -0.61 3.53 5.24
C ASN A 49 -1.66 2.91 6.17
N ALA A 50 -2.10 1.68 5.89
CA ALA A 50 -3.03 0.97 6.77
C ALA A 50 -2.42 0.74 8.16
N GLN A 51 -1.14 0.36 8.24
CA GLN A 51 -0.44 0.19 9.51
C GLN A 51 -0.26 1.51 10.26
N ILE A 52 0.07 2.59 9.55
CA ILE A 52 0.17 3.93 10.15
C ILE A 52 -1.19 4.32 10.75
N ALA A 53 -2.29 4.13 10.01
CA ALA A 53 -3.63 4.46 10.50
C ALA A 53 -4.00 3.65 11.76
N GLU A 54 -3.63 2.36 11.81
CA GLU A 54 -3.82 1.52 13.00
C GLU A 54 -3.02 2.04 14.20
N LEU A 55 -1.73 2.33 13.99
CA LEU A 55 -0.84 2.84 15.03
C LEU A 55 -1.30 4.22 15.53
N GLU A 56 -1.70 5.11 14.63
CA GLU A 56 -2.27 6.41 14.98
C GLU A 56 -3.53 6.25 15.83
N ASN A 57 -4.41 5.30 15.51
CA ASN A 57 -5.58 5.00 16.33
C ASN A 57 -5.20 4.53 17.72
N LEU A 58 -4.27 3.58 17.82
CA LEU A 58 -3.77 3.05 19.09
C LEU A 58 -3.10 4.15 19.92
N THR A 59 -2.22 4.96 19.33
CA THR A 59 -1.58 6.11 20.00
C THR A 59 -2.61 7.12 20.45
N ARG A 60 -3.65 7.39 19.66
CA ARG A 60 -4.73 8.29 20.04
C ARG A 60 -5.53 7.76 21.23
N ARG A 61 -5.78 6.44 21.28
CA ARG A 61 -6.47 5.78 22.41
C ARG A 61 -5.60 5.66 23.66
N LEU A 62 -4.28 5.66 23.51
CA LEU A 62 -3.31 5.73 24.61
C LEU A 62 -3.14 7.16 25.14
N SER A 63 -3.53 8.18 24.40
CA SER A 63 -3.43 9.57 24.83
C SER A 63 -4.46 9.86 25.93
N ASP A 64 -4.00 10.50 27.01
CA ASP A 64 -4.80 10.89 28.18
C ASP A 64 -6.00 11.79 27.84
N THR A 65 -6.05 12.37 26.63
CA THR A 65 -7.18 13.20 26.15
C THR A 65 -8.32 12.38 25.55
N TYR A 66 -8.14 11.07 25.34
CA TYR A 66 -9.16 10.10 24.95
C TYR A 66 -9.47 9.15 26.12
N LEU A 67 -9.56 9.71 27.33
CA LEU A 67 -10.03 9.03 28.53
C LEU A 67 -11.53 8.80 28.40
N ASP A 68 -11.93 7.62 27.93
CA ASP A 68 -13.34 7.22 27.91
C ASP A 68 -13.81 7.03 29.35
N LEU A 69 -14.50 8.05 29.87
CA LEU A 69 -15.04 8.08 31.23
C LEU A 69 -15.95 6.88 31.51
N ASP A 70 -16.60 6.31 30.48
CA ASP A 70 -17.43 5.12 30.62
C ASP A 70 -16.57 3.86 30.84
N LEU A 71 -15.43 3.74 30.15
CA LEU A 71 -14.47 2.65 30.39
C LEU A 71 -13.81 2.77 31.76
N LEU A 72 -13.55 4.00 32.21
CA LEU A 72 -13.00 4.24 33.54
C LEU A 72 -14.01 3.90 34.64
N ASP A 73 -15.30 4.23 34.45
CA ASP A 73 -16.37 3.87 35.38
C ASP A 73 -16.62 2.34 35.39
N GLN A 74 -16.51 1.67 34.24
CA GLN A 74 -16.56 0.20 34.16
C GLN A 74 -15.35 -0.47 34.84
N GLN A 75 -14.14 0.04 34.61
CA GLN A 75 -12.93 -0.49 35.25
C GLN A 75 -12.97 -0.20 36.76
N ALA A 76 -13.44 0.98 37.19
CA ALA A 76 -13.64 1.32 38.59
C ALA A 76 -14.69 0.41 39.24
N ARG A 77 -15.82 0.14 38.57
CA ARG A 77 -16.88 -0.73 39.08
C ARG A 77 -16.44 -2.20 39.19
N SER A 78 -15.62 -2.68 38.26
CA SER A 78 -15.06 -4.05 38.31
C SER A 78 -13.92 -4.23 39.31
N VAL A 79 -13.04 -3.23 39.48
CA VAL A 79 -11.88 -3.30 40.39
C VAL A 79 -12.25 -2.92 41.83
N LEU A 80 -13.07 -1.89 42.02
CA LEU A 80 -13.47 -1.40 43.34
C LEU A 80 -14.73 -2.09 43.87
N GLY A 81 -15.37 -2.96 43.08
CA GLY A 81 -16.57 -3.68 43.52
C GLY A 81 -17.71 -2.75 43.97
N MET A 82 -17.80 -1.54 43.41
CA MET A 82 -18.82 -0.56 43.73
C MET A 82 -20.16 -0.96 43.09
N ILE A 83 -20.72 -2.06 43.58
CA ILE A 83 -22.16 -2.19 43.71
C ILE A 83 -22.56 -1.06 44.67
N ARG A 84 -23.41 -0.14 44.19
CA ARG A 84 -24.13 0.78 45.07
C ARG A 84 -24.79 -0.08 46.15
N ALA A 85 -24.63 0.27 47.43
CA ALA A 85 -25.20 -0.45 48.56
C ALA A 85 -26.75 -0.56 48.54
N ASP A 86 -27.38 0.00 47.51
CA ASP A 86 -28.79 0.25 47.28
C ASP A 86 -29.41 -0.52 46.08
N GLU A 87 -28.66 -1.38 45.36
CA GLU A 87 -29.26 -2.27 44.33
C GLU A 87 -29.69 -3.63 44.91
N ILE A 88 -31.01 -3.82 45.06
CA ILE A 88 -31.64 -5.08 45.44
C ILE A 88 -31.83 -5.94 44.18
N VAL A 89 -31.11 -7.07 44.11
CA VAL A 89 -31.35 -8.11 43.10
C VAL A 89 -32.64 -8.86 43.48
N ILE A 90 -33.72 -8.62 42.75
CA ILE A 90 -34.94 -9.44 42.83
C ILE A 90 -34.74 -10.68 41.94
N ARG A 91 -34.86 -11.85 42.58
CA ARG A 91 -34.76 -13.19 41.99
C ARG A 91 -35.96 -13.54 41.12
#